data_AF-A0A2G9Q290-F1
#
_entry.id   AF-A0A2G9Q290-F1
#
_cell.length_a   1.000
_cell.length_b   1.000
_cell.length_c   1.000
_cell.angle_alpha   90.00
_cell.angle_beta   90.00
_cell.angle_gamma   90.00
#
_symmetry.space_group_name_H-M   'P 1'
#
loop_
_entity.id
_entity.type
_entity.pdbx_description
1 polymer ?
#
loop_
_entity_poly.entity_id
_entity_poly.type
_entity_poly.pdbx_seq_one_letter_code
_entity_poly.pdbx_strand_id
1 'polypeptide(L)'
;EKRLRQQSKDPRTPPSHQPEAEDTPSPSPRPRPPDKLEEGEVEEVCELSTPPSEVLVVEDQAAEPFSTDSSQRLIGQIMLWNGQID
;
A
#
# COMPACT_ATOMS: atom_id res chain seq x y z
N GLU A 1 24.20 26.77 -43.10
CA GLU A 1 23.97 25.70 -42.11
C GLU A 1 24.03 26.26 -40.69
N LYS A 2 23.03 26.00 -39.84
CA LYS A 2 23.13 25.75 -38.37
C LYS A 2 21.75 25.21 -37.92
N ARG A 3 21.53 23.89 -37.84
CA ARG A 3 20.30 23.33 -37.25
C ARG A 3 20.52 23.18 -35.75
N LEU A 4 19.83 23.96 -34.93
CA LEU A 4 19.84 23.76 -33.48
C LEU A 4 18.99 22.51 -33.19
N ARG A 5 19.65 21.37 -32.95
CA ARG A 5 18.96 20.18 -32.45
C ARG A 5 18.43 20.47 -31.05
N GLN A 6 17.19 20.91 -30.99
CA GLN A 6 16.42 20.88 -29.76
C GLN A 6 16.23 19.40 -29.41
N GLN A 7 16.96 18.94 -28.41
CA GLN A 7 16.80 17.61 -27.83
C GLN A 7 15.47 17.61 -27.09
N SER A 8 14.39 17.25 -27.80
CA SER A 8 13.07 17.06 -27.20
C SER A 8 13.17 15.91 -26.19
N LYS A 9 13.12 16.24 -24.90
CA LYS A 9 12.99 15.21 -23.87
C LYS A 9 11.54 14.76 -23.86
N ASP A 10 11.30 13.50 -24.21
CA ASP A 10 9.95 12.92 -24.21
C ASP A 10 9.36 13.07 -22.78
N PRO A 11 8.21 13.74 -22.62
CA PRO A 11 7.54 13.91 -21.33
C PRO A 11 7.21 12.59 -20.64
N ARG A 12 7.17 11.49 -21.40
CA ARG A 12 6.90 10.14 -20.91
C ARG A 12 8.12 9.44 -20.32
N THR A 13 9.29 10.09 -20.32
CA THR A 13 10.45 9.56 -19.59
C THR A 13 10.32 9.97 -18.13
N PRO A 14 9.91 9.06 -17.21
CA PRO A 14 9.94 9.39 -15.80
C PRO A 14 11.38 9.76 -15.41
N PRO A 15 11.60 10.78 -14.57
CA PRO A 15 12.92 10.98 -13.99
C PRO A 15 13.27 9.69 -13.23
N SER A 16 14.33 9.00 -13.65
CA SER A 16 14.88 7.88 -12.91
C SER A 16 15.53 8.43 -11.65
N HIS A 17 14.71 8.78 -10.66
CA HIS A 17 15.16 8.89 -9.28
C HIS A 17 15.32 7.46 -8.75
N GLN A 18 16.44 6.84 -9.10
CA GLN A 18 17.00 5.90 -8.14
C GLN A 18 17.46 6.75 -6.96
N PRO A 19 16.99 6.50 -5.73
CA PRO A 19 17.74 6.97 -4.59
C PRO A 19 19.09 6.25 -4.67
N GLU A 20 20.16 6.99 -4.95
CA GLU A 20 21.52 6.60 -4.56
C GLU A 20 21.48 6.46 -3.04
N ALA A 21 21.13 5.26 -2.58
CA ALA A 21 21.35 4.82 -1.22
C ALA A 21 22.85 4.52 -1.10
N GLU A 22 23.67 5.56 -1.15
CA GLU A 22 25.07 5.48 -0.75
C GLU A 22 25.12 5.68 0.77
N ASP A 23 25.18 4.53 1.45
CA ASP A 23 25.98 4.23 2.62
C ASP A 23 26.19 5.40 3.62
N THR A 24 25.52 5.43 4.76
CA THR A 24 25.81 4.51 5.86
C THR A 24 24.72 4.65 6.93
N PRO A 25 23.97 3.58 7.28
CA PRO A 25 23.38 3.55 8.60
C PRO A 25 24.53 3.39 9.59
N SER A 26 24.69 4.35 10.51
CA SER A 26 25.47 4.14 11.74
C SER A 26 25.19 2.72 12.26
N PRO A 27 26.19 1.92 12.64
CA PRO A 27 25.93 0.59 13.15
C PRO A 27 25.29 0.76 14.52
N SER A 28 23.96 0.93 14.56
CA SER A 28 23.18 0.58 15.73
C SER A 28 23.63 -0.81 16.15
N PRO A 29 23.98 -1.05 17.42
CA PRO A 29 24.38 -2.37 17.86
C PRO A 29 23.22 -3.30 17.57
N ARG A 30 23.34 -4.10 16.52
CA ARG A 30 22.38 -5.16 16.22
C ARG A 30 22.30 -6.00 17.50
N PRO A 31 21.12 -6.21 18.09
CA PRO A 31 20.98 -7.19 19.15
C PRO A 31 21.56 -8.49 18.60
N ARG A 32 22.56 -9.05 19.27
CA ARG A 32 23.08 -10.36 18.89
C ARG A 32 21.88 -11.32 18.89
N PRO A 33 21.73 -12.20 17.90
CA PRO A 33 20.72 -13.25 17.99
C PRO A 33 20.94 -13.95 19.33
N PRO A 34 19.91 -14.15 20.16
CA PRO A 34 20.08 -14.94 21.37
C PRO A 34 20.58 -16.32 20.94
N ASP A 35 21.84 -16.60 21.23
CA ASP A 35 22.42 -17.92 21.01
C ASP A 35 21.69 -18.86 21.97
N LYS A 36 20.95 -19.79 21.33
CA LYS A 36 20.10 -20.82 21.94
C LYS A 36 18.80 -20.26 22.51
N LEU A 37 17.81 -20.17 21.63
CA LEU A 37 16.42 -20.32 22.05
C LEU A 37 16.31 -21.72 22.67
N GLU A 38 16.15 -21.78 23.99
CA GLU A 38 15.62 -22.97 24.66
C GLU A 38 14.30 -23.30 23.95
N GLU A 39 14.17 -24.53 23.44
CA GLU A 39 12.88 -25.03 22.93
C GLU A 39 11.90 -24.99 24.10
N GLY A 40 11.23 -23.85 24.26
CA GLY A 40 10.14 -23.71 25.19
C GLY A 40 9.08 -24.73 24.80
N GLU A 41 8.64 -25.52 25.76
CA GLU A 41 7.48 -26.39 25.64
C GLU A 41 6.32 -25.54 25.08
N VAL A 42 5.90 -25.84 23.86
CA VAL A 42 4.73 -25.20 23.27
C VAL A 42 3.50 -25.85 23.91
N GLU A 43 2.77 -25.08 24.71
CA GLU A 43 1.48 -25.51 25.23
C GLU A 43 0.57 -25.84 24.04
N GLU A 44 -0.03 -27.03 24.03
CA GLU A 44 -0.92 -27.44 22.94
C GLU A 44 -2.01 -26.38 22.77
N VAL A 45 -2.14 -25.86 21.55
CA VAL A 45 -3.26 -24.98 21.19
C VAL A 45 -4.51 -25.81 21.37
N CYS A 46 -5.18 -25.61 22.50
CA CYS A 46 -6.51 -26.16 22.73
C CYS A 46 -7.39 -25.71 21.56
N GLU A 47 -8.08 -26.64 20.91
CA GLU A 47 -9.01 -26.31 19.83
C GLU A 47 -9.98 -25.28 20.38
N LEU A 48 -9.87 -24.04 19.90
CA LEU A 48 -10.83 -22.99 20.15
C LEU A 48 -12.11 -23.39 19.43
N SER A 49 -12.84 -24.32 20.04
CA SER A 49 -14.19 -24.69 19.65
C SER A 49 -15.04 -23.48 20.00
N THR A 50 -15.06 -22.50 19.10
CA THR A 50 -16.01 -21.40 19.14
C THR A 50 -17.38 -22.06 19.00
N PRO A 51 -18.19 -22.14 20.08
CA PRO A 51 -19.50 -22.75 19.98
C PRO A 51 -20.27 -22.03 18.87
N PRO A 52 -21.12 -22.73 18.09
CA PRO A 52 -21.83 -22.14 16.96
C PRO A 52 -22.63 -20.87 17.31
N SER A 53 -22.96 -20.68 18.60
CA SER A 53 -23.60 -19.48 19.14
C SER A 53 -22.73 -18.23 19.21
N GLU A 54 -21.39 -18.37 19.18
CA GLU A 54 -20.43 -17.25 19.18
C GLU A 54 -20.08 -16.78 17.76
N VAL A 55 -20.44 -17.58 16.74
CA VAL A 55 -20.33 -17.16 15.36
C VAL A 55 -21.52 -16.26 15.06
N LEU A 56 -21.35 -14.95 15.26
CA LEU A 56 -22.28 -13.98 14.71
C LEU A 56 -22.22 -14.14 13.19
N VAL A 57 -23.27 -14.75 12.62
CA VAL A 57 -23.53 -14.68 11.19
C VAL A 57 -23.69 -13.20 10.88
N VAL A 58 -22.61 -12.58 10.39
CA VAL A 58 -22.69 -11.30 9.71
C VAL A 58 -23.39 -11.62 8.42
N GLU A 59 -24.73 -11.65 8.48
CA GLU A 59 -25.54 -11.49 7.29
C GLU A 59 -25.03 -10.22 6.64
N ASP A 60 -24.52 -10.37 5.42
CA ASP A 60 -23.78 -9.39 4.64
C ASP A 60 -24.35 -8.00 4.97
N GLN A 61 -23.64 -7.28 5.85
CA GLN A 61 -24.09 -5.98 6.29
C GLN A 61 -23.91 -5.14 5.06
N ALA A 62 -24.97 -5.07 4.25
CA ALA A 62 -25.03 -4.33 3.02
C ALA A 62 -24.85 -2.87 3.42
N ALA A 63 -23.59 -2.47 3.59
CA ALA A 63 -23.21 -1.09 3.60
C ALA A 63 -23.82 -0.56 2.31
N GLU A 64 -24.71 0.42 2.45
CA GLU A 64 -25.39 1.02 1.32
C GLU A 64 -24.35 1.25 0.21
N PRO A 65 -24.49 0.58 -0.95
CA PRO A 65 -23.52 0.73 -2.01
C PRO A 65 -23.47 2.22 -2.40
N PHE A 66 -22.35 2.65 -2.97
CA PHE A 66 -22.24 4.02 -3.48
C PHE A 66 -23.43 4.32 -4.40
N SER A 67 -24.24 5.30 -4.00
CA SER A 67 -25.33 5.79 -4.84
C SER A 67 -24.78 6.30 -6.17
N THR A 68 -25.58 6.20 -7.23
CA THR A 68 -25.27 6.77 -8.54
C THR A 68 -24.87 8.24 -8.44
N ASP A 69 -25.53 9.02 -7.58
CA ASP A 69 -25.21 10.43 -7.35
C ASP A 69 -23.76 10.60 -6.82
N SER A 70 -23.41 9.84 -5.78
CA SER A 70 -22.07 9.86 -5.18
C SER A 70 -20.99 9.45 -6.19
N SER A 71 -21.28 8.48 -7.04
CA SER A 71 -20.38 8.00 -8.09
C SER A 71 -20.17 9.07 -9.17
N GLN A 72 -21.25 9.68 -9.65
CA GLN A 72 -21.18 10.76 -10.65
C GLN A 72 -20.43 11.97 -10.12
N ARG A 73 -20.68 12.34 -8.86
CA ARG A 73 -19.96 13.44 -8.21
C ARG A 73 -18.47 13.16 -8.09
N LEU A 74 -18.08 11.94 -7.70
CA LEU A 74 -16.67 11.53 -7.67
C LEU A 74 -16.02 11.59 -9.06
N ILE A 75 -16.71 11.11 -10.09
CA ILE A 75 -16.24 11.18 -11.49
C ILE A 75 -16.00 12.64 -11.88
N GLY A 76 -16.94 13.54 -11.58
CA GLY A 76 -16.80 14.97 -11.83
C GLY A 76 -15.59 15.59 -11.11
N GLN A 77 -15.36 15.22 -9.84
CA GLN A 77 -14.18 15.67 -9.09
C GLN A 77 -12.90 15.21 -9.78
N ILE A 78 -12.79 13.93 -10.15
CA ILE A 78 -11.59 13.40 -10.83
C ILE A 78 -11.36 14.12 -12.16
N MET A 79 -12.42 14.36 -12.95
CA MET A 79 -12.31 15.07 -14.23
C MET A 79 -11.83 16.52 -14.05
N LEU A 80 -12.33 17.22 -13.03
CA LEU A 80 -11.88 18.58 -12.70
C LEU A 80 -10.40 18.59 -12.28
N TRP A 81 -10.00 17.65 -11.42
CA TRP A 81 -8.62 17.54 -10.95
C TRP A 81 -7.65 17.19 -12.09
N ASN A 82 -8.12 16.45 -13.08
CA ASN A 82 -7.37 16.13 -14.29
C ASN A 82 -7.40 17.25 -15.34
N GLY A 83 -8.12 18.36 -15.13
CA GLY A 83 -8.26 19.45 -16.10
C GLY A 83 -9.03 19.05 -17.36
N GLN A 84 -9.87 18.02 -17.29
CA GLN A 84 -10.71 17.56 -18.40
C GLN A 84 -11.99 18.40 -18.53
N ILE A 85 -12.37 19.04 -17.43
CA ILE A 85 -13.49 19.99 -17.33
C ILE A 85 -13.03 21.21 -16.53
N ASP A 86 -13.62 22.36 -16.82
CA ASP A 86 -13.30 23.69 -16.27
C ASP A 86 -14.51 24.23 -15.47
#